data_AF-A0A7U2FIL6-F1
#
_entry.id   AF-A0A7U2FIL6-F1
#
_cell.length_a   1.000
_cell.length_b   1.000
_cell.length_c   1.000
_cell.angle_alpha   90.00
_cell.angle_beta   90.00
_cell.angle_gamma   90.00
#
_symmetry.space_group_name_H-M   'P 1'
#
loop_
_entity.id
_entity.type
_entity.pdbx_description
1 polymer ?
#
loop_
_entity_poly.entity_id
_entity_poly.type
_entity_poly.pdbx_seq_one_letter_code
_entity_poly.pdbx_strand_id
1 'polypeptide(L)'
;MPILYEDFVEDLRAVLPPTITPSDPSCHICNSEYGSLGVGVVSNLDHFNELPGHFRRIFIQNVVEPVTTPCGHNFCTFCICQWLIGKDTPGCPVCRTRIEIPQHLLDWYIGNDINDAVEGLCTSLHVFSSEAQEIIDVLSMSVRQLLTTMTPMLFLWNSAVFVSDLPKLMVSVARRFHYQAMRVEVPTDLPELKLHNPMDRLAGMRKSDKTKSLASFTREDAPLTDHPQSHEMYSRLCEHIFNVGDDLESTYERCFTQAEVLYLVIKKEMPDADGGVGMDRWDAYVQCVVDGLMVWQSYCERVNMLTARRVTRVFVDDERAAEGVWAYTVG
;
A
#
# COMPACT_ATOMS: atom_id res chain seq x y z
N MET A 1 -0.24 6.55 3.26
CA MET A 1 -0.49 7.68 4.14
C MET A 1 -1.62 7.36 5.11
N PRO A 2 -1.30 6.91 6.32
CA PRO A 2 -2.06 7.38 7.47
C PRO A 2 -2.04 8.92 7.47
N ILE A 3 -3.18 9.55 7.74
CA ILE A 3 -3.26 10.99 7.96
C ILE A 3 -2.32 11.33 9.13
N LEU A 4 -1.39 12.29 8.94
CA LEU A 4 -0.57 12.78 10.05
C LEU A 4 -1.40 13.75 10.87
N TYR A 5 -1.45 13.52 12.17
CA TYR A 5 -2.08 14.45 13.10
C TYR A 5 -1.06 15.44 13.63
N GLU A 6 -1.47 16.69 13.83
CA GLU A 6 -0.59 17.75 14.35
C GLU A 6 0.00 17.33 15.70
N ASP A 7 -0.83 16.78 16.59
CA ASP A 7 -0.39 16.29 17.91
C ASP A 7 0.73 15.24 17.79
N PHE A 8 0.59 14.27 16.87
CA PHE A 8 1.62 13.27 16.62
C PHE A 8 2.93 13.89 16.10
N VAL A 9 2.83 14.89 15.23
CA VAL A 9 4.01 15.55 14.67
C VAL A 9 4.71 16.41 15.71
N GLU A 10 3.98 17.13 16.56
CA GLU A 10 4.53 17.89 17.67
C GLU A 10 5.23 16.99 18.68
N ASP A 11 4.60 15.88 19.05
CA ASP A 11 5.20 14.88 19.94
C ASP A 11 6.47 14.26 19.33
N LEU A 12 6.47 13.98 18.02
CA LEU A 12 7.63 13.42 17.34
C LEU A 12 8.75 14.45 17.15
N ARG A 13 8.43 15.74 16.95
CA ARG A 13 9.41 16.85 16.93
C ARG A 13 10.11 17.02 18.27
N ALA A 14 9.48 16.66 19.38
CA ALA A 14 10.14 16.62 20.69
C ALA A 14 11.24 15.55 20.77
N VAL A 15 11.11 14.47 19.98
CA VAL A 15 12.08 13.35 19.92
C VAL A 15 13.14 13.58 18.84
N LEU A 16 12.73 14.10 17.68
CA LEU A 16 13.58 14.36 16.53
C LEU A 16 13.54 15.86 16.20
N PRO A 17 14.43 16.67 16.79
CA PRO A 17 14.37 18.10 16.63
C PRO A 17 14.64 18.53 15.17
N PRO A 18 14.08 19.68 14.76
CA PRO A 18 14.36 20.28 13.46
C PRO A 18 15.86 20.54 13.28
N THR A 19 16.34 20.40 12.04
CA THR A 19 17.75 20.59 11.73
C THR A 19 17.97 21.92 11.01
N ILE A 20 18.87 22.74 11.53
CA ILE A 20 19.18 24.04 10.89
C ILE A 20 20.16 23.87 9.72
N THR A 21 21.02 22.84 9.78
CA THR A 21 22.04 22.53 8.77
C THR A 21 22.01 21.04 8.42
N PRO A 22 21.14 20.59 7.50
CA PRO A 22 21.11 19.19 7.08
C PRO A 22 22.41 18.84 6.36
N SER A 23 22.88 17.61 6.52
CA SER A 23 24.08 17.13 5.80
C SER A 23 23.86 16.98 4.29
N ASP A 24 22.61 16.89 3.86
CA ASP A 24 22.21 16.74 2.46
C ASP A 24 21.27 17.89 2.05
N PRO A 25 21.26 18.31 0.77
CA PRO A 25 20.42 19.41 0.30
C PRO A 25 18.94 19.02 0.12
N SER A 26 18.64 17.72 0.06
CA SER A 26 17.30 17.20 -0.19
C SER A 26 16.93 16.04 0.75
N CYS A 27 15.65 15.74 0.81
CA CYS A 27 15.11 14.62 1.57
C CYS A 27 15.44 13.27 0.93
N HIS A 28 16.02 12.34 1.69
CA HIS A 28 16.33 10.97 1.22
C HIS A 28 15.10 10.12 0.83
N ILE A 29 13.89 10.55 1.17
CA ILE A 29 12.63 9.84 0.86
C ILE A 29 11.94 10.46 -0.36
N CYS A 30 11.65 11.76 -0.32
CA CYS A 30 10.86 12.42 -1.38
C CYS A 30 11.71 13.18 -2.40
N ASN A 31 13.02 13.30 -2.15
CA ASN A 31 13.99 14.05 -2.95
C ASN A 31 13.69 15.56 -3.10
N SER A 32 12.74 16.10 -2.33
CA SER A 32 12.47 17.54 -2.31
C SER A 32 13.60 18.30 -1.61
N GLU A 33 13.98 19.44 -2.17
CA GLU A 33 14.97 20.35 -1.58
C GLU A 33 14.42 20.96 -0.29
N TYR A 34 15.27 21.05 0.73
CA TYR A 34 14.87 21.69 1.99
C TYR A 34 14.63 23.19 1.80
N GLY A 35 13.56 23.71 2.40
CA GLY A 35 13.11 25.10 2.21
C GLY A 35 12.21 25.33 0.99
N SER A 36 12.01 24.32 0.15
CA SER A 36 10.99 24.37 -0.91
C SER A 36 9.57 24.26 -0.34
N LEU A 37 8.58 24.56 -1.18
CA LEU A 37 7.17 24.37 -0.81
C LEU A 37 6.93 22.89 -0.48
N GLY A 38 6.39 22.65 0.70
CA GLY A 38 6.09 21.30 1.16
C GLY A 38 4.77 20.77 0.59
N VAL A 39 4.46 19.53 0.97
CA VAL A 39 3.26 18.83 0.55
C VAL A 39 2.05 19.48 1.23
N GLY A 40 1.18 20.14 0.45
CA GLY A 40 -0.09 20.70 0.95
C GLY A 40 -0.26 22.22 0.90
N VAL A 41 0.65 23.01 0.29
CA VAL A 41 0.49 24.48 0.26
C VAL A 41 -0.72 24.91 -0.57
N VAL A 42 -1.75 25.44 0.10
CA VAL A 42 -2.88 26.15 -0.51
C VAL A 42 -2.80 27.60 -0.03
N SER A 43 -2.65 28.55 -0.95
CA SER A 43 -2.43 29.97 -0.66
C SER A 43 -3.52 30.67 0.16
N ASN A 44 -4.63 29.99 0.48
CA ASN A 44 -5.82 30.58 1.12
C ASN A 44 -6.21 29.94 2.47
N LEU A 45 -5.54 28.87 2.92
CA LEU A 45 -5.92 28.18 4.17
C LEU A 45 -5.34 28.83 5.43
N ASP A 46 -4.20 29.53 5.36
CA ASP A 46 -3.54 30.10 6.55
C ASP A 46 -4.43 31.10 7.31
N HIS A 47 -5.23 31.92 6.62
CA HIS A 47 -6.15 32.89 7.25
C HIS A 47 -7.27 32.23 8.08
N PHE A 48 -7.71 31.01 7.75
CA PHE A 48 -8.76 30.32 8.51
C PHE A 48 -8.22 29.71 9.81
N ASN A 49 -6.91 29.43 9.86
CA ASN A 49 -6.26 28.82 11.03
C ASN A 49 -5.91 29.83 12.12
N GLU A 50 -6.02 31.13 11.82
CA GLU A 50 -5.89 32.22 12.79
C GLU A 50 -7.20 32.50 13.56
N LEU A 51 -8.29 31.80 13.23
CA LEU A 51 -9.59 31.99 13.89
C LEU A 51 -9.65 31.28 15.26
N PRO A 52 -10.16 31.93 16.32
CA PRO A 52 -10.31 31.31 17.63
C PRO A 52 -11.21 30.06 17.58
N GLY A 53 -10.70 28.93 18.08
CA GLY A 53 -11.43 27.66 18.16
C GLY A 53 -11.15 26.68 17.02
N HIS A 54 -10.34 27.06 16.03
CA HIS A 54 -9.88 26.16 14.97
C HIS A 54 -8.66 25.36 15.45
N PHE A 55 -8.85 24.09 15.78
CA PHE A 55 -7.74 23.17 16.05
C PHE A 55 -7.42 22.41 14.76
N ARG A 56 -6.26 22.67 14.14
CA ARG A 56 -5.75 21.77 13.09
C ARG A 56 -5.47 20.43 13.75
N ARG A 57 -6.34 19.44 13.48
CA ARG A 57 -6.04 18.05 13.84
C ARG A 57 -5.00 17.45 12.91
N ILE A 58 -4.85 17.96 11.69
CA ILE A 58 -4.09 17.33 10.61
C ILE A 58 -2.87 18.17 10.26
N PHE A 59 -1.72 17.49 10.21
CA PHE A 59 -0.45 18.10 9.89
C PHE A 59 -0.29 18.32 8.39
N ILE A 60 0.04 19.56 8.02
CA ILE A 60 0.33 19.97 6.65
C ILE A 60 1.73 20.56 6.63
N GLN A 61 2.62 19.98 5.81
CA GLN A 61 3.98 20.49 5.70
C GLN A 61 4.01 21.65 4.69
N ASN A 62 3.91 22.88 5.20
CA ASN A 62 3.96 24.09 4.35
C ASN A 62 5.33 24.29 3.68
N VAL A 63 6.42 23.98 4.40
CA VAL A 63 7.80 24.08 3.91
C VAL A 63 8.50 22.76 4.20
N VAL A 64 9.32 22.29 3.25
CA VAL A 64 10.11 21.06 3.42
C VAL A 64 11.20 21.31 4.47
N GLU A 65 10.88 21.02 5.72
CA GLU A 65 11.78 21.16 6.87
C GLU A 65 12.58 19.88 7.10
N PRO A 66 13.91 19.96 7.24
CA PRO A 66 14.75 18.81 7.57
C PRO A 66 14.66 18.43 9.04
N VAL A 67 14.72 17.13 9.27
CA VAL A 67 14.87 16.49 10.57
C VAL A 67 16.04 15.52 10.48
N THR A 68 17.00 15.65 11.39
CA THR A 68 18.15 14.73 11.48
C THR A 68 17.88 13.66 12.51
N THR A 69 17.93 12.41 12.07
CA THR A 69 17.87 11.24 12.96
C THR A 69 19.15 11.12 13.80
N PRO A 70 19.15 10.42 14.96
CA PRO A 70 20.34 10.26 15.80
C PRO A 70 21.56 9.65 15.08
N CYS A 71 21.33 8.94 13.98
CA CYS A 71 22.38 8.37 13.14
C CYS A 71 22.95 9.34 12.08
N GLY A 72 22.46 10.57 12.00
CA GLY A 72 22.96 11.63 11.10
C GLY A 72 22.24 11.76 9.75
N HIS A 73 21.33 10.86 9.39
CA HIS A 73 20.55 11.00 8.14
C HIS A 73 19.42 12.02 8.26
N ASN A 74 19.18 12.78 7.19
CA ASN A 74 18.17 13.84 7.13
C ASN A 74 16.94 13.45 6.32
N PHE A 75 15.76 13.83 6.80
CA PHE A 75 14.51 13.60 6.11
C PHE A 75 13.60 14.82 6.25
N CYS A 76 12.60 14.95 5.38
CA CYS A 76 11.54 15.92 5.61
C CYS A 76 10.69 15.51 6.83
N THR A 77 10.22 16.48 7.64
CA THR A 77 9.35 16.23 8.81
C THR A 77 8.20 15.28 8.48
N PHE A 78 7.48 15.55 7.40
CA PHE A 78 6.40 14.70 6.92
C PHE A 78 6.86 13.26 6.64
N CYS A 79 7.98 13.11 5.95
CA CYS A 79 8.54 11.84 5.48
C CYS A 79 8.95 10.95 6.65
N ILE A 80 9.63 11.52 7.65
CA ILE A 80 10.07 10.77 8.82
C ILE A 80 8.91 10.43 9.75
N CYS A 81 7.95 11.34 9.94
CA CYS A 81 6.70 11.07 10.67
C CYS A 81 5.92 9.92 10.02
N GLN A 82 5.73 9.96 8.70
CA GLN A 82 5.07 8.90 7.93
C GLN A 82 5.80 7.56 8.01
N TRP A 83 7.11 7.57 8.13
CA TRP A 83 7.89 6.35 8.26
C TRP A 83 7.73 5.69 9.64
N LEU A 84 7.57 6.51 10.69
CA LEU A 84 7.59 6.08 12.09
C LEU A 84 6.21 5.75 12.65
N ILE A 85 5.16 6.34 12.10
CA ILE A 85 3.77 6.09 12.52
C ILE A 85 3.40 4.59 12.41
N GLY A 86 2.87 4.02 13.49
CA GLY A 86 2.39 2.64 13.55
C GLY A 86 3.47 1.56 13.39
N LYS A 87 4.75 1.86 13.62
CA LYS A 87 5.83 0.86 13.60
C LYS A 87 6.15 0.31 14.99
N ASP A 88 6.11 -1.01 15.12
CA ASP A 88 6.56 -1.72 16.33
C ASP A 88 8.07 -1.52 16.62
N THR A 89 8.86 -1.32 15.56
CA THR A 89 10.32 -1.13 15.64
C THR A 89 10.76 0.12 14.88
N PRO A 90 10.67 1.32 15.51
CA PRO A 90 11.09 2.56 14.88
C PRO A 90 12.61 2.62 14.67
N GLY A 91 13.02 2.98 13.46
CA GLY A 91 14.44 3.05 13.07
C GLY A 91 14.66 3.86 11.80
N CYS A 92 15.90 4.30 11.57
CA CYS A 92 16.25 5.12 10.43
C CYS A 92 15.93 4.41 9.09
N PRO A 93 15.26 5.09 8.12
CA PRO A 93 15.01 4.54 6.79
C PRO A 93 16.26 4.07 6.04
N VAL A 94 17.41 4.71 6.27
CA VAL A 94 18.65 4.46 5.52
C VAL A 94 19.49 3.37 6.19
N CYS A 95 19.89 3.57 7.44
CA CYS A 95 20.85 2.67 8.12
C CYS A 95 20.20 1.76 9.18
N ARG A 96 18.88 1.86 9.39
CA ARG A 96 18.12 1.07 10.37
C ARG A 96 18.54 1.25 11.83
N THR A 97 19.41 2.22 12.13
CA THR A 97 19.72 2.60 13.50
C THR A 97 18.42 2.92 14.23
N ARG A 98 18.23 2.32 15.40
CA ARG A 98 16.99 2.45 16.20
C ARG A 98 16.76 3.92 16.55
N ILE A 99 15.52 4.36 16.41
CA ILE A 99 15.07 5.67 16.86
C ILE A 99 14.20 5.41 18.08
N GLU A 100 14.60 5.96 19.24
CA GLU A 100 13.84 5.77 20.48
C GLU A 100 12.62 6.68 20.48
N ILE A 101 11.44 6.09 20.29
CA ILE A 101 10.16 6.80 20.28
C ILE A 101 9.33 6.29 21.47
N PRO A 102 8.73 7.18 22.27
CA PRO A 102 7.80 6.78 23.32
C PRO A 102 6.66 5.89 22.77
N GLN A 103 6.35 4.78 23.45
CA GLN A 103 5.36 3.80 22.98
C GLN A 103 3.97 4.41 22.73
N HIS A 104 3.55 5.41 23.52
CA HIS A 104 2.26 6.07 23.36
C HIS A 104 2.09 6.80 22.01
N LEU A 105 3.18 7.11 21.31
CA LEU A 105 3.15 7.68 19.95
C LEU A 105 2.99 6.62 18.86
N LEU A 106 3.32 5.36 19.17
CA LEU A 106 3.17 4.23 18.25
C LEU A 106 1.73 3.70 18.27
N ASP A 107 1.02 3.89 19.38
CA ASP A 107 -0.36 3.43 19.62
C ASP A 107 -1.44 4.38 19.08
N TRP A 108 -1.07 5.47 18.38
CA TRP A 108 -2.02 6.49 17.92
C TRP A 108 -2.97 5.93 16.83
N TYR A 109 -4.16 5.48 17.25
CA TYR A 109 -5.21 4.97 16.38
C TYR A 109 -6.42 5.92 16.35
N ILE A 110 -6.54 6.63 15.22
CA ILE A 110 -7.76 6.84 14.43
C ILE A 110 -9.06 6.84 15.24
N GLY A 111 -9.31 7.93 15.95
CA GLY A 111 -10.67 8.39 16.23
C GLY A 111 -11.09 9.37 15.15
N ASN A 112 -11.33 8.91 13.92
CA ASN A 112 -11.63 9.80 12.81
C ASN A 112 -13.09 9.78 12.44
N ASP A 113 -13.71 10.96 12.54
CA ASP A 113 -14.82 11.31 11.68
C ASP A 113 -14.35 11.20 10.23
N ILE A 114 -15.14 10.54 9.38
CA ILE A 114 -14.83 10.38 7.96
C ILE A 114 -14.68 11.75 7.27
N ASN A 115 -15.38 12.77 7.76
CA ASN A 115 -15.28 14.14 7.24
C ASN A 115 -13.92 14.76 7.53
N ASP A 116 -13.38 14.60 8.74
CA ASP A 116 -12.02 15.05 9.10
C ASP A 116 -10.98 14.37 8.20
N ALA A 117 -11.17 13.08 7.92
CA ALA A 117 -10.27 12.33 7.04
C ALA A 117 -10.31 12.84 5.59
N VAL A 118 -11.50 13.13 5.06
CA VAL A 118 -11.68 13.72 3.73
C VAL A 118 -11.01 15.09 3.64
N GLU A 119 -11.27 15.97 4.60
CA GLU A 119 -10.69 17.33 4.63
C GLU A 119 -9.16 17.28 4.71
N GLY A 120 -8.62 16.37 5.52
CA GLY A 120 -7.19 16.14 5.63
C GLY A 120 -6.53 15.71 4.33
N LEU A 121 -7.13 14.75 3.63
CA LEU A 121 -6.61 14.28 2.35
C LEU A 121 -6.74 15.34 1.26
N CYS A 122 -7.87 16.06 1.20
CA CYS A 122 -8.05 17.20 0.29
C CYS A 122 -6.93 18.22 0.46
N THR A 123 -6.60 18.55 1.69
CA THR A 123 -5.58 19.56 1.98
C THR A 123 -4.17 19.04 1.73
N SER A 124 -3.87 17.83 2.18
CA SER A 124 -2.53 17.25 2.07
C SER A 124 -2.15 16.88 0.63
N LEU A 125 -3.11 16.38 -0.15
CA LEU A 125 -2.86 15.84 -1.49
C LEU A 125 -3.37 16.77 -2.60
N HIS A 126 -4.02 17.88 -2.25
CA HIS A 126 -4.65 18.83 -3.19
C HIS A 126 -5.67 18.18 -4.13
N VAL A 127 -6.41 17.21 -3.62
CA VAL A 127 -7.44 16.46 -4.35
C VAL A 127 -8.84 17.00 -4.02
N PHE A 128 -9.81 16.78 -4.91
CA PHE A 128 -11.21 17.11 -4.63
C PHE A 128 -11.77 16.20 -3.52
N SER A 129 -12.82 16.64 -2.83
CA SER A 129 -13.48 15.84 -1.78
C SER A 129 -13.96 14.48 -2.28
N SER A 130 -14.44 14.41 -3.53
CA SER A 130 -14.81 13.14 -4.18
C SER A 130 -13.61 12.21 -4.39
N GLU A 131 -12.43 12.76 -4.71
CA GLU A 131 -11.20 11.99 -4.90
C GLU A 131 -10.61 11.55 -3.56
N ALA A 132 -10.67 12.40 -2.52
CA ALA A 132 -10.30 12.05 -1.16
C ALA A 132 -11.19 10.93 -0.60
N GLN A 133 -12.51 11.00 -0.83
CA GLN A 133 -13.44 9.94 -0.46
C GLN A 133 -13.09 8.64 -1.19
N GLU A 134 -12.81 8.69 -2.50
CA GLU A 134 -12.39 7.52 -3.26
C GLU A 134 -11.12 6.87 -2.68
N ILE A 135 -10.14 7.67 -2.28
CA ILE A 135 -8.92 7.17 -1.62
C ILE A 135 -9.27 6.49 -0.28
N ILE A 136 -10.15 7.07 0.53
CA ILE A 136 -10.60 6.48 1.80
C ILE A 136 -11.33 5.15 1.57
N ASP A 137 -12.19 5.10 0.55
CA ASP A 137 -12.93 3.89 0.19
C ASP A 137 -11.97 2.76 -0.22
N VAL A 138 -10.93 3.08 -1.00
CA VAL A 138 -9.87 2.11 -1.34
C VAL A 138 -9.08 1.68 -0.11
N LEU A 139 -8.71 2.61 0.77
CA LEU A 139 -7.95 2.30 2.00
C LEU A 139 -8.75 1.49 3.02
N SER A 140 -10.07 1.50 2.94
CA SER A 140 -11.00 0.77 3.82
C SER A 140 -11.62 -0.46 3.13
N MET A 141 -11.18 -0.78 1.91
CA MET A 141 -11.77 -1.82 1.09
C MET A 141 -11.66 -3.20 1.75
N SER A 142 -12.78 -3.90 1.81
CA SER A 142 -12.81 -5.32 2.19
C SER A 142 -12.37 -6.21 1.04
N VAL A 143 -11.84 -7.38 1.38
CA VAL A 143 -11.52 -8.45 0.42
C VAL A 143 -12.77 -8.89 -0.33
N ARG A 144 -13.96 -8.82 0.29
CA ARG A 144 -15.22 -9.08 -0.43
C ARG A 144 -15.42 -8.09 -1.56
N GLN A 145 -15.33 -6.79 -1.27
CA GLN A 145 -15.51 -5.74 -2.28
C GLN A 145 -14.49 -5.92 -3.40
N LEU A 146 -13.23 -6.16 -3.04
CA LEU A 146 -12.14 -6.42 -3.96
C LEU A 146 -12.46 -7.57 -4.93
N LEU A 147 -12.87 -8.74 -4.42
CA LEU A 147 -13.19 -9.92 -5.23
C LEU A 147 -14.47 -9.76 -6.05
N THR A 148 -15.31 -8.77 -5.75
CA THR A 148 -16.54 -8.48 -6.50
C THR A 148 -16.39 -7.30 -7.46
N THR A 149 -15.20 -6.70 -7.58
CA THR A 149 -14.95 -5.61 -8.52
C THR A 149 -14.92 -6.15 -9.93
N MET A 150 -15.86 -5.67 -10.76
CA MET A 150 -15.97 -6.03 -12.18
C MET A 150 -15.51 -4.89 -13.11
N THR A 151 -15.17 -3.74 -12.55
CA THR A 151 -14.81 -2.55 -13.32
C THR A 151 -13.43 -2.72 -13.95
N PRO A 152 -13.30 -2.58 -15.29
CA PRO A 152 -12.00 -2.54 -15.95
C PRO A 152 -11.15 -1.37 -15.44
N MET A 153 -9.90 -1.63 -15.08
CA MET A 153 -8.98 -0.62 -14.55
C MET A 153 -7.58 -0.83 -15.10
N LEU A 154 -6.83 0.28 -15.21
CA LEU A 154 -5.41 0.24 -15.51
C LEU A 154 -4.63 -0.19 -14.27
N PHE A 155 -3.49 -0.84 -14.48
CA PHE A 155 -2.53 -1.08 -13.41
C PHE A 155 -1.09 -1.02 -13.93
N LEU A 156 -0.17 -0.86 -12.98
CA LEU A 156 1.27 -0.96 -13.20
C LEU A 156 1.79 -2.22 -12.52
N TRP A 157 2.63 -3.00 -13.21
CA TRP A 157 3.21 -4.21 -12.64
C TRP A 157 4.30 -3.87 -11.61
N ASN A 158 4.02 -4.05 -10.31
CA ASN A 158 4.99 -3.83 -9.24
C ASN A 158 5.25 -5.12 -8.45
N SER A 159 6.20 -5.93 -8.94
CA SER A 159 6.50 -7.26 -8.40
C SER A 159 6.77 -7.29 -6.89
N ALA A 160 7.47 -6.29 -6.36
CA ALA A 160 7.79 -6.20 -4.93
C ALA A 160 6.51 -6.08 -4.06
N VAL A 161 5.53 -5.30 -4.52
CA VAL A 161 4.27 -5.09 -3.82
C VAL A 161 3.33 -6.29 -3.99
N PHE A 162 3.25 -6.85 -5.21
CA PHE A 162 2.51 -8.09 -5.48
C PHE A 162 2.90 -9.21 -4.51
N VAL A 163 4.18 -9.51 -4.38
CA VAL A 163 4.68 -10.58 -3.50
C VAL A 163 4.44 -10.26 -2.02
N SER A 164 4.49 -8.98 -1.63
CA SER A 164 4.21 -8.56 -0.24
C SER A 164 2.75 -8.78 0.18
N ASP A 165 1.81 -8.65 -0.77
CA ASP A 165 0.38 -8.81 -0.50
C ASP A 165 -0.14 -10.22 -0.70
N LEU A 166 0.48 -10.99 -1.59
CA LEU A 166 0.08 -12.34 -1.94
C LEU A 166 -0.23 -13.24 -0.73
N PRO A 167 0.64 -13.40 0.29
CA PRO A 167 0.34 -14.32 1.38
C PRO A 167 -0.85 -13.86 2.23
N LYS A 168 -1.05 -12.54 2.38
CA LYS A 168 -2.21 -11.99 3.11
C LYS A 168 -3.52 -12.20 2.35
N LEU A 169 -3.48 -12.02 1.03
CA LEU A 169 -4.63 -12.24 0.18
C LEU A 169 -5.01 -13.72 0.14
N MET A 170 -4.02 -14.62 -0.02
CA MET A 170 -4.21 -16.07 0.04
C MET A 170 -4.94 -16.49 1.31
N VAL A 171 -4.46 -16.05 2.48
CA VAL A 171 -5.12 -16.34 3.76
C VAL A 171 -6.51 -15.73 3.84
N SER A 172 -6.68 -14.49 3.38
CA SER A 172 -7.99 -13.83 3.40
C SER A 172 -9.03 -14.54 2.54
N VAL A 173 -8.66 -15.03 1.34
CA VAL A 173 -9.52 -15.82 0.48
C VAL A 173 -9.80 -17.19 1.12
N ALA A 174 -8.78 -17.87 1.64
CA ALA A 174 -8.93 -19.18 2.29
C ALA A 174 -9.89 -19.14 3.49
N ARG A 175 -9.83 -18.07 4.30
CA ARG A 175 -10.80 -17.84 5.39
C ARG A 175 -12.23 -17.82 4.87
N ARG A 176 -12.49 -17.11 3.78
CA ARG A 176 -13.83 -17.04 3.17
C ARG A 176 -14.32 -18.42 2.74
N PHE A 177 -13.46 -19.22 2.12
CA PHE A 177 -13.78 -20.60 1.74
C PHE A 177 -14.08 -21.48 2.95
N HIS A 178 -13.31 -21.32 4.04
CA HIS A 178 -13.50 -22.05 5.28
C HIS A 178 -14.87 -21.75 5.93
N TYR A 179 -15.20 -20.47 6.14
CA TYR A 179 -16.49 -20.07 6.71
C TYR A 179 -17.67 -20.41 5.78
N GLN A 180 -17.50 -20.30 4.46
CA GLN A 180 -18.50 -20.74 3.49
C GLN A 180 -18.74 -22.26 3.57
N ALA A 181 -17.69 -23.06 3.75
CA ALA A 181 -17.82 -24.51 3.92
C ALA A 181 -18.56 -24.89 5.20
N MET A 182 -18.34 -24.14 6.29
CA MET A 182 -19.07 -24.31 7.55
C MET A 182 -20.51 -23.78 7.51
N ARG A 183 -20.90 -23.04 6.46
CA ARG A 183 -22.22 -22.40 6.30
C ARG A 183 -22.56 -21.43 7.43
N VAL A 184 -21.55 -20.70 7.89
CA VAL A 184 -21.70 -19.64 8.90
C VAL A 184 -21.43 -18.28 8.27
N GLU A 185 -21.79 -17.22 8.98
CA GLU A 185 -21.47 -15.86 8.55
C GLU A 185 -19.95 -15.68 8.46
N VAL A 186 -19.49 -15.09 7.36
CA VAL A 186 -18.08 -14.80 7.14
C VAL A 186 -17.69 -13.59 8.00
N PRO A 187 -16.75 -13.74 8.96
CA PRO A 187 -16.31 -12.61 9.78
C PRO A 187 -15.69 -11.49 8.95
N THR A 188 -15.57 -10.31 9.57
CA THR A 188 -14.87 -9.17 8.96
C THR A 188 -13.41 -9.49 8.66
N ASP A 189 -12.84 -8.75 7.72
CA ASP A 189 -11.42 -8.88 7.40
C ASP A 189 -10.56 -8.48 8.59
N LEU A 190 -9.46 -9.20 8.78
CA LEU A 190 -8.58 -9.02 9.93
C LEU A 190 -7.58 -7.89 9.66
N PRO A 191 -7.34 -6.98 10.63
CA PRO A 191 -6.37 -5.89 10.46
C PRO A 191 -4.97 -6.37 10.06
N GLU A 192 -4.52 -7.52 10.56
CA GLU A 192 -3.18 -8.08 10.29
C GLU A 192 -3.03 -8.60 8.86
N LEU A 193 -4.16 -8.93 8.20
CA LEU A 193 -4.22 -9.38 6.81
C LEU A 193 -4.50 -8.23 5.84
N LYS A 194 -4.57 -6.99 6.31
CA LYS A 194 -4.76 -5.81 5.45
C LYS A 194 -3.62 -5.72 4.43
N LEU A 195 -3.99 -5.56 3.16
CA LEU A 195 -3.04 -5.35 2.06
C LEU A 195 -2.26 -4.05 2.28
N HIS A 196 -1.11 -3.92 1.62
CA HIS A 196 -0.25 -2.73 1.80
C HIS A 196 -1.05 -1.45 1.56
N ASN A 197 -0.68 -0.37 2.23
CA ASN A 197 -1.31 0.91 2.00
C ASN A 197 -0.83 1.45 0.63
N PRO A 198 -1.71 1.68 -0.38
CA PRO A 198 -1.28 2.17 -1.69
C PRO A 198 -0.66 3.57 -1.66
N MET A 199 -1.00 4.33 -0.61
CA MET A 199 -0.41 5.63 -0.33
C MET A 199 0.94 5.53 0.40
N ASP A 200 1.47 4.33 0.69
CA ASP A 200 2.83 4.12 1.20
C ASP A 200 3.80 3.96 0.03
N ARG A 201 4.35 5.09 -0.43
CA ARG A 201 5.35 5.13 -1.52
C ARG A 201 6.64 4.38 -1.18
N LEU A 202 6.87 4.06 0.09
CA LEU A 202 8.04 3.29 0.54
C LEU A 202 7.79 1.78 0.52
N ALA A 203 6.56 1.32 0.24
CA ALA A 203 6.21 -0.10 0.25
C ALA A 203 7.11 -0.95 -0.66
N GLY A 204 7.47 -0.45 -1.84
CA GLY A 204 8.39 -1.14 -2.78
C GLY A 204 9.88 -0.98 -2.45
N MET A 205 10.25 -0.02 -1.59
CA MET A 205 11.65 0.21 -1.16
C MET A 205 12.02 -0.58 0.10
N ARG A 206 11.01 -0.99 0.89
CA ARG A 206 11.21 -1.99 1.93
C ARG A 206 11.63 -3.27 1.21
N LYS A 207 12.90 -3.70 1.36
CA LYS A 207 13.31 -5.04 0.93
C LYS A 207 12.21 -6.00 1.37
N SER A 208 11.61 -6.73 0.42
CA SER A 208 10.63 -7.75 0.78
C SER A 208 11.30 -8.59 1.85
N ASP A 209 10.68 -8.62 3.02
CA ASP A 209 11.18 -9.48 4.05
C ASP A 209 10.88 -10.88 3.52
N LYS A 210 11.91 -11.57 2.99
CA LYS A 210 11.81 -12.97 2.55
C LYS A 210 11.24 -13.87 3.66
N THR A 211 11.08 -13.34 4.87
CA THR A 211 10.48 -13.96 6.06
C THR A 211 8.96 -13.80 6.18
N LYS A 212 8.25 -13.09 5.30
CA LYS A 212 6.77 -13.16 5.21
C LYS A 212 6.34 -14.24 4.22
N SER A 213 6.80 -15.47 4.45
CA SER A 213 6.31 -16.64 3.72
C SER A 213 4.82 -16.87 4.02
N LEU A 214 4.13 -17.65 3.18
CA LEU A 214 2.75 -18.07 3.47
C LEU A 214 2.63 -18.71 4.88
N ALA A 215 3.65 -19.45 5.31
CA ALA A 215 3.70 -20.10 6.63
C ALA A 215 3.70 -19.10 7.80
N SER A 216 4.14 -17.86 7.59
CA SER A 216 4.09 -16.81 8.62
C SER A 216 2.66 -16.34 8.92
N PHE A 217 1.67 -16.78 8.14
CA PHE A 217 0.26 -16.44 8.29
C PHE A 217 -0.64 -17.67 8.48
N THR A 218 -0.08 -18.78 8.99
CA THR A 218 -0.84 -19.98 9.38
C THR A 218 -1.96 -19.64 10.38
N ARG A 219 -3.17 -20.18 10.15
CA ARG A 219 -4.35 -19.93 10.97
C ARG A 219 -5.32 -21.10 10.95
N GLU A 220 -5.96 -21.34 12.10
CA GLU A 220 -7.01 -22.37 12.24
C GLU A 220 -8.22 -22.12 11.34
N ASP A 221 -8.58 -20.85 11.11
CA ASP A 221 -9.69 -20.45 10.26
C ASP A 221 -9.32 -20.33 8.77
N ALA A 222 -8.14 -20.80 8.37
CA ALA A 222 -7.65 -20.81 7.00
C ALA A 222 -6.84 -22.09 6.67
N PRO A 223 -7.33 -23.30 6.99
CA PRO A 223 -6.52 -24.54 6.91
C PRO A 223 -6.00 -24.85 5.49
N LEU A 224 -6.66 -24.32 4.46
CA LEU A 224 -6.20 -24.43 3.08
C LEU A 224 -4.81 -23.83 2.86
N THR A 225 -4.43 -22.76 3.56
CA THR A 225 -3.10 -22.14 3.37
C THR A 225 -1.95 -22.92 3.98
N ASP A 226 -2.22 -23.80 4.93
CA ASP A 226 -1.22 -24.69 5.53
C ASP A 226 -0.96 -25.94 4.68
N HIS A 227 -1.76 -26.15 3.62
CA HIS A 227 -1.62 -27.29 2.73
C HIS A 227 -0.33 -27.17 1.89
N PRO A 228 0.44 -28.26 1.68
CA PRO A 228 1.67 -28.22 0.88
C PRO A 228 1.49 -27.67 -0.53
N GLN A 229 0.36 -27.97 -1.19
CA GLN A 229 0.05 -27.43 -2.52
C GLN A 229 -0.20 -25.91 -2.48
N SER A 230 -0.68 -25.34 -1.38
CA SER A 230 -0.81 -23.89 -1.23
C SER A 230 0.56 -23.21 -1.11
N HIS A 231 1.52 -23.84 -0.43
CA HIS A 231 2.90 -23.37 -0.39
C HIS A 231 3.61 -23.46 -1.75
N GLU A 232 3.34 -24.52 -2.51
CA GLU A 232 3.85 -24.66 -3.88
C GLU A 232 3.25 -23.57 -4.78
N MET A 233 1.93 -23.40 -4.76
CA MET A 233 1.24 -22.33 -5.51
C MET A 233 1.81 -20.94 -5.19
N TYR A 234 2.01 -20.63 -3.90
CA TYR A 234 2.63 -19.36 -3.46
C TYR A 234 4.01 -19.17 -4.10
N SER A 235 4.84 -20.22 -4.10
CA SER A 235 6.20 -20.16 -4.62
C SER A 235 6.21 -19.93 -6.13
N ARG A 236 5.36 -20.65 -6.87
CA ARG A 236 5.18 -20.48 -8.33
C ARG A 236 4.69 -19.10 -8.69
N LEU A 237 3.66 -18.60 -8.00
CA LEU A 237 3.16 -17.25 -8.23
C LEU A 237 4.24 -16.20 -7.98
N CYS A 238 5.03 -16.33 -6.89
CA CYS A 238 6.15 -15.41 -6.64
C CYS A 238 7.17 -15.44 -7.79
N GLU A 239 7.55 -16.62 -8.27
CA GLU A 239 8.50 -16.79 -9.39
C GLU A 239 8.00 -16.09 -10.65
N HIS A 240 6.76 -16.36 -11.05
CA HIS A 240 6.13 -15.73 -12.22
C HIS A 240 6.00 -14.22 -12.03
N ILE A 241 5.69 -13.74 -10.83
CA ILE A 241 5.55 -12.32 -10.55
C ILE A 241 6.89 -11.56 -10.67
N PHE A 242 8.01 -12.18 -10.31
CA PHE A 242 9.33 -11.56 -10.43
C PHE A 242 9.89 -11.64 -11.85
N ASN A 243 9.54 -12.67 -12.62
CA ASN A 243 10.14 -12.97 -13.91
C ASN A 243 9.28 -12.53 -15.10
N VAL A 244 8.35 -11.57 -14.91
CA VAL A 244 7.42 -11.08 -15.96
C VAL A 244 8.12 -10.55 -17.23
N GLY A 245 9.44 -10.36 -17.21
CA GLY A 245 10.23 -9.85 -18.32
C GLY A 245 10.40 -10.76 -19.56
N ASP A 246 10.13 -12.07 -19.51
CA ASP A 246 10.41 -12.95 -20.67
C ASP A 246 9.27 -13.90 -21.12
N ASP A 247 8.36 -14.32 -20.22
CA ASP A 247 7.39 -15.40 -20.54
C ASP A 247 5.93 -14.97 -20.81
N LEU A 248 5.49 -13.83 -20.23
CA LEU A 248 4.09 -13.38 -20.32
C LEU A 248 3.77 -12.67 -21.65
N GLU A 249 4.75 -12.07 -22.31
CA GLU A 249 4.57 -11.44 -23.63
C GLU A 249 4.60 -12.44 -24.80
N SER A 250 5.30 -13.57 -24.66
CA SER A 250 5.59 -14.48 -25.78
C SER A 250 4.56 -15.60 -25.98
N THR A 251 3.75 -15.93 -24.96
CA THR A 251 2.93 -17.16 -24.99
C THR A 251 1.43 -16.90 -25.26
N TYR A 252 0.91 -15.70 -25.01
CA TYR A 252 -0.54 -15.43 -25.10
C TYR A 252 -0.85 -14.09 -25.78
N GLU A 253 -1.00 -14.13 -27.11
CA GLU A 253 -1.48 -13.00 -27.92
C GLU A 253 -2.86 -12.50 -27.44
N ARG A 254 -2.94 -11.19 -27.15
CA ARG A 254 -4.10 -10.26 -27.26
C ARG A 254 -5.50 -10.61 -26.70
N CYS A 255 -5.76 -11.83 -26.22
CA CYS A 255 -7.11 -12.28 -25.84
C CYS A 255 -7.28 -12.57 -24.35
N PHE A 256 -6.21 -12.55 -23.56
CA PHE A 256 -6.24 -12.86 -22.13
C PHE A 256 -5.73 -11.68 -21.30
N THR A 257 -6.35 -11.49 -20.15
CA THR A 257 -5.86 -10.61 -19.10
C THR A 257 -4.67 -11.25 -18.39
N GLN A 258 -3.84 -10.42 -17.73
CA GLN A 258 -2.72 -10.92 -16.94
C GLN A 258 -3.16 -11.84 -15.78
N ALA A 259 -4.37 -11.63 -15.23
CA ALA A 259 -4.96 -12.53 -14.25
C ALA A 259 -5.21 -13.92 -14.85
N GLU A 260 -5.83 -13.96 -16.03
CA GLU A 260 -6.08 -15.22 -16.75
C GLU A 260 -4.78 -15.93 -17.09
N VAL A 261 -3.73 -15.21 -17.51
CA VAL A 261 -2.45 -15.84 -17.80
C VAL A 261 -1.83 -16.47 -16.54
N LEU A 262 -1.76 -15.74 -15.41
CA LEU A 262 -1.26 -16.32 -14.16
C LEU A 262 -2.07 -17.53 -13.69
N TYR A 263 -3.41 -17.45 -13.76
CA TYR A 263 -4.27 -18.57 -13.43
C TYR A 263 -3.99 -19.80 -14.31
N LEU A 264 -3.91 -19.62 -15.63
CA LEU A 264 -3.64 -20.70 -16.58
C LEU A 264 -2.25 -21.30 -16.40
N VAL A 265 -1.24 -20.48 -16.09
CA VAL A 265 0.12 -20.94 -15.78
C VAL A 265 0.12 -21.84 -14.55
N ILE A 266 -0.51 -21.40 -13.45
CA ILE A 266 -0.61 -22.22 -12.23
C ILE A 266 -1.36 -23.53 -12.52
N LYS A 267 -2.47 -23.46 -13.27
CA LYS A 267 -3.25 -24.65 -13.63
C LYS A 267 -2.46 -25.63 -14.51
N LYS A 268 -1.60 -25.12 -15.40
CA LYS A 268 -0.70 -25.94 -16.23
C LYS A 268 0.42 -26.59 -15.43
N GLU A 269 1.00 -25.86 -14.47
CA GLU A 269 2.11 -26.34 -13.64
C GLU A 269 1.64 -27.28 -12.52
N MET A 270 0.39 -27.15 -12.09
CA MET A 270 -0.21 -27.91 -10.99
C MET A 270 -1.54 -28.59 -11.40
N PRO A 271 -1.54 -29.48 -12.41
CA PRO A 271 -2.77 -30.02 -13.00
C PRO A 271 -3.59 -30.93 -12.06
N ASP A 272 -2.92 -31.57 -11.09
CA ASP A 272 -3.54 -32.51 -10.14
C ASP A 272 -3.75 -31.87 -8.74
N ALA A 273 -3.57 -30.56 -8.62
CA ALA A 273 -3.73 -29.89 -7.34
C ALA A 273 -5.21 -29.71 -6.97
N ASP A 274 -5.54 -30.00 -5.71
CA ASP A 274 -6.90 -29.86 -5.16
C ASP A 274 -6.92 -29.21 -3.77
N GLY A 275 -5.75 -28.89 -3.21
CA GLY A 275 -5.58 -28.24 -1.90
C GLY A 275 -6.19 -29.00 -0.73
N GLY A 276 -6.54 -30.28 -0.89
CA GLY A 276 -7.36 -31.02 0.07
C GLY A 276 -8.81 -30.53 0.19
N VAL A 277 -9.27 -29.66 -0.73
CA VAL A 277 -10.64 -29.10 -0.77
C VAL A 277 -11.44 -29.55 -1.99
N GLY A 278 -10.82 -30.32 -2.88
CA GLY A 278 -11.37 -30.79 -4.15
C GLY A 278 -11.11 -29.81 -5.30
N MET A 279 -10.98 -30.34 -6.52
CA MET A 279 -10.53 -29.59 -7.71
C MET A 279 -11.33 -28.32 -7.98
N ASP A 280 -12.66 -28.39 -7.96
CA ASP A 280 -13.51 -27.22 -8.26
C ASP A 280 -13.28 -26.07 -7.25
N ARG A 281 -13.10 -26.40 -5.97
CA ARG A 281 -12.83 -25.42 -4.92
C ARG A 281 -11.41 -24.89 -4.97
N TRP A 282 -10.46 -25.75 -5.33
CA TRP A 282 -9.09 -25.33 -5.57
C TRP A 282 -9.00 -24.34 -6.73
N ASP A 283 -9.60 -24.66 -7.88
CA ASP A 283 -9.62 -23.78 -9.05
C ASP A 283 -10.24 -22.42 -8.72
N ALA A 284 -11.38 -22.41 -8.01
CA ALA A 284 -12.01 -21.17 -7.56
C ALA A 284 -11.13 -20.38 -6.58
N TYR A 285 -10.40 -21.06 -5.69
CA TYR A 285 -9.46 -20.42 -4.76
C TYR A 285 -8.29 -19.76 -5.51
N VAL A 286 -7.65 -20.49 -6.44
CA VAL A 286 -6.56 -19.97 -7.28
C VAL A 286 -7.03 -18.74 -8.04
N GLN A 287 -8.19 -18.81 -8.70
CA GLN A 287 -8.75 -17.70 -9.45
C GLN A 287 -9.02 -16.48 -8.56
N CYS A 288 -9.68 -16.66 -7.41
CA CYS A 288 -9.94 -15.56 -6.47
C CYS A 288 -8.65 -14.87 -5.99
N VAL A 289 -7.59 -15.64 -5.73
CA VAL A 289 -6.30 -15.09 -5.30
C VAL A 289 -5.68 -14.25 -6.41
N VAL A 290 -5.66 -14.77 -7.65
CA VAL A 290 -5.04 -14.09 -8.79
C VAL A 290 -5.83 -12.83 -9.17
N ASP A 291 -7.16 -12.93 -9.30
CA ASP A 291 -8.02 -11.79 -9.61
C ASP A 291 -7.96 -10.72 -8.53
N GLY A 292 -8.07 -11.11 -7.26
CA GLY A 292 -7.98 -10.18 -6.14
C GLY A 292 -6.64 -9.42 -6.12
N LEU A 293 -5.55 -10.09 -6.49
CA LEU A 293 -4.22 -9.48 -6.53
C LEU A 293 -4.14 -8.44 -7.66
N MET A 294 -4.65 -8.77 -8.84
CA MET A 294 -4.67 -7.87 -10.00
C MET A 294 -5.57 -6.65 -9.77
N VAL A 295 -6.79 -6.88 -9.28
CA VAL A 295 -7.73 -5.81 -8.93
C VAL A 295 -7.14 -4.90 -7.86
N TRP A 296 -6.45 -5.45 -6.87
CA TRP A 296 -5.82 -4.62 -5.84
C TRP A 296 -4.75 -3.71 -6.43
N GLN A 297 -3.94 -4.23 -7.35
CA GLN A 297 -2.90 -3.46 -8.02
C GLN A 297 -3.48 -2.37 -8.91
N SER A 298 -4.62 -2.63 -9.55
CA SER A 298 -5.39 -1.59 -10.23
C SER A 298 -5.88 -0.48 -9.29
N TYR A 299 -6.38 -0.83 -8.10
CA TYR A 299 -6.75 0.18 -7.10
C TYR A 299 -5.54 0.95 -6.58
N CYS A 300 -4.39 0.28 -6.44
CA CYS A 300 -3.17 0.94 -6.04
C CYS A 300 -2.74 1.97 -7.08
N GLU A 301 -2.79 1.59 -8.36
CA GLU A 301 -2.47 2.50 -9.45
C GLU A 301 -3.50 3.64 -9.55
N ARG A 302 -4.78 3.37 -9.32
CA ARG A 302 -5.81 4.41 -9.26
C ARG A 302 -5.50 5.45 -8.19
N VAL A 303 -5.14 5.00 -6.98
CA VAL A 303 -4.73 5.90 -5.89
C VAL A 303 -3.44 6.65 -6.25
N ASN A 304 -2.47 6.00 -6.88
CA ASN A 304 -1.27 6.67 -7.39
C ASN A 304 -1.64 7.77 -8.40
N MET A 305 -2.53 7.50 -9.36
CA MET A 305 -2.97 8.49 -10.35
C MET A 305 -3.69 9.68 -9.71
N LEU A 306 -4.57 9.44 -8.73
CA LEU A 306 -5.24 10.51 -7.99
C LEU A 306 -4.23 11.41 -7.25
N THR A 307 -3.16 10.82 -6.71
CA THR A 307 -2.15 11.56 -5.93
C THR A 307 -0.96 12.08 -6.74
N ALA A 308 -0.74 11.57 -7.95
CA ALA A 308 0.34 12.00 -8.85
C ALA A 308 -0.07 13.18 -9.73
N ARG A 309 -1.37 13.45 -9.88
CA ARG A 309 -1.96 14.50 -10.74
C ARG A 309 -1.49 15.96 -10.48
N ARG A 310 -0.54 16.20 -9.57
CA ARG A 310 0.08 17.54 -9.35
C ARG A 310 1.58 17.56 -9.02
N VAL A 311 2.37 16.58 -9.46
CA VAL A 311 3.82 16.82 -9.61
C VAL A 311 4.13 17.47 -10.97
N THR A 312 3.29 17.28 -11.99
CA THR A 312 3.44 17.84 -13.35
C THR A 312 2.71 19.18 -13.56
N ARG A 313 2.93 20.14 -12.65
CA ARG A 313 2.82 21.58 -13.00
C ARG A 313 4.13 22.35 -12.80
N VAL A 314 5.20 21.67 -12.42
CA VAL A 314 6.57 22.19 -12.48
C VAL A 314 7.41 21.06 -13.04
N PHE A 315 8.22 21.36 -14.05
CA PHE A 315 9.04 20.47 -14.88
C PHE A 315 8.37 19.94 -16.16
N VAL A 316 8.84 20.58 -17.22
CA VAL A 316 8.62 20.41 -18.66
C VAL A 316 9.41 19.18 -19.14
N ASP A 317 8.87 18.54 -20.17
CA ASP A 317 9.51 17.65 -21.16
C ASP A 317 10.68 16.77 -20.70
N ASP A 318 10.40 15.48 -20.51
CA ASP A 318 11.33 14.44 -20.97
C ASP A 318 10.57 13.18 -21.40
N GLU A 319 10.58 12.93 -22.71
CA GLU A 319 10.13 11.68 -23.31
C GLU A 319 11.06 10.56 -22.87
N ARG A 320 10.72 9.82 -21.81
CA ARG A 320 11.16 8.42 -21.61
C ARG A 320 10.59 7.78 -20.33
N ALA A 321 9.56 6.97 -20.51
CA ALA A 321 9.30 5.69 -19.82
C ALA A 321 7.86 5.24 -20.15
N ALA A 322 7.65 4.77 -21.38
CA ALA A 322 6.40 4.17 -21.82
C ALA A 322 6.63 2.69 -22.15
N GLU A 323 7.05 1.93 -21.14
CA GLU A 323 7.06 0.47 -21.16
C GLU A 323 6.41 0.01 -19.84
N GLY A 324 5.22 -0.62 -19.92
CA GLY A 324 4.61 -1.31 -18.75
C GLY A 324 3.21 -0.88 -18.28
N VAL A 325 2.43 -0.11 -19.03
CA VAL A 325 1.02 0.18 -18.67
C VAL A 325 0.11 -0.93 -19.21
N TRP A 326 -0.53 -1.68 -18.30
CA TRP A 326 -1.42 -2.80 -18.66
C TRP A 326 -2.89 -2.47 -18.30
N ALA A 327 -3.83 -2.94 -19.13
CA ALA A 327 -5.26 -2.80 -18.88
C ALA A 327 -5.87 -4.16 -18.49
N TYR A 328 -6.74 -4.18 -17.48
CA TYR A 328 -7.47 -5.36 -17.04
C TYR A 328 -8.97 -5.24 -17.38
N THR A 329 -9.58 -6.34 -17.84
CA THR A 329 -11.03 -6.48 -18.07
C THR A 329 -11.49 -7.81 -17.48
N VAL A 330 -12.37 -7.79 -16.46
CA VAL A 330 -12.93 -9.03 -15.90
C VAL A 330 -13.85 -9.67 -16.93
N GLY A 331 -13.68 -10.99 -17.17
CA GLY A 331 -14.55 -11.84 -17.99
C GLY A 331 -15.61 -12.55 -17.17
#